data_AF-A0A930BUZ1-F1
#
_entry.id   AF-A0A930BUZ1-F1
#
_cell.length_a   1.000
_cell.length_b   1.000
_cell.length_c   1.000
_cell.angle_alpha   90.00
_cell.angle_beta   90.00
_cell.angle_gamma   90.00
#
_symmetry.space_group_name_H-M   'P 1'
#
loop_
_entity.id
_entity.type
_entity.pdbx_description
1 polymer ?
#
loop_
_entity_poly.entity_id
_entity_poly.type
_entity_poly.pdbx_seq_one_letter_code
_entity_poly.pdbx_strand_id
1 'polypeptide(L)'
;MIRLPLNCLIVAGWLWLASLRGKGRRYVWTRRSYSFQGVIPHGGVAEAFQWKTLSVIEYIPSKQDFPSLRNFLILFQGRYRVWRLRVEEGGRFNTRQEALRFAKGERNAGRDR
;
A
#
# COMPACT_ATOMS: atom_id res chain seq x y z
N MET A 1 -26.64 -7.82 -2.33
CA MET A 1 -25.42 -8.19 -3.08
C MET A 1 -24.43 -8.83 -2.12
N ILE A 2 -24.21 -10.15 -2.21
CA ILE A 2 -23.25 -10.86 -1.35
C ILE A 2 -21.85 -10.56 -1.89
N ARG A 3 -20.98 -9.93 -1.08
CA ARG A 3 -19.57 -9.75 -1.44
C ARG A 3 -18.78 -10.96 -0.94
N LEU A 4 -17.99 -11.57 -1.82
CA LEU A 4 -17.04 -12.61 -1.42
C LEU A 4 -16.03 -12.03 -0.43
N PRO A 5 -15.73 -12.70 0.69
CA PRO A 5 -14.73 -12.24 1.63
C PRO A 5 -13.34 -12.38 0.97
N LEU A 6 -12.52 -11.33 1.05
CA LEU A 6 -11.24 -11.23 0.34
C LEU A 6 -10.11 -10.84 1.30
N ASN A 7 -8.87 -11.19 0.94
CA ASN A 7 -7.67 -10.78 1.64
C ASN A 7 -7.06 -9.52 1.02
N CYS A 8 -6.52 -8.60 1.84
CA CYS A 8 -5.88 -7.39 1.34
C CYS A 8 -4.69 -7.64 0.38
N LEU A 9 -3.89 -8.69 0.59
CA LEU A 9 -2.81 -9.09 -0.32
C LEU A 9 -3.34 -9.67 -1.62
N ILE A 10 -4.41 -10.48 -1.57
CA ILE A 10 -5.07 -11.02 -2.77
C ILE A 10 -5.65 -9.87 -3.60
N VAL A 11 -6.34 -8.93 -2.96
CA VAL A 11 -6.90 -7.75 -3.64
C VAL A 11 -5.78 -6.88 -4.22
N ALA A 12 -4.68 -6.68 -3.49
CA ALA A 12 -3.53 -5.93 -3.99
C ALA A 12 -2.91 -6.62 -5.22
N GLY A 13 -2.68 -7.94 -5.16
CA GLY A 13 -2.17 -8.72 -6.29
C GLY A 13 -3.11 -8.71 -7.48
N TRP A 14 -4.42 -8.87 -7.26
CA TRP A 14 -5.43 -8.80 -8.31
C TRP A 14 -5.47 -7.43 -8.97
N LEU A 15 -5.50 -6.33 -8.20
CA LEU A 15 -5.49 -4.98 -8.75
C LEU A 15 -4.21 -4.72 -9.55
N TRP A 16 -3.07 -5.18 -9.04
CA TRP A 16 -1.80 -5.07 -9.76
C TRP A 16 -1.82 -5.86 -11.08
N LEU A 17 -2.33 -7.09 -11.09
CA LEU A 17 -2.47 -7.90 -12.31
C LEU A 17 -3.49 -7.33 -13.30
N ALA A 18 -4.68 -6.91 -12.83
CA ALA A 18 -5.72 -6.31 -13.67
C ALA A 18 -5.21 -5.05 -14.37
N SER A 19 -4.24 -4.37 -13.74
CA SER A 19 -3.65 -3.15 -14.25
C SER A 19 -2.54 -3.36 -15.29
N LEU A 20 -2.12 -4.60 -15.56
CA LEU A 20 -1.10 -4.96 -16.57
C LEU A 20 -1.46 -4.45 -17.98
N ARG A 21 -2.76 -4.27 -18.27
CA ARG A 21 -3.23 -3.78 -19.58
C ARG A 21 -3.15 -2.25 -19.74
N GLY A 22 -2.78 -1.50 -18.70
CA GLY A 22 -2.72 -0.04 -18.75
C GLY A 22 -1.29 0.52 -18.77
N LYS A 23 -1.11 1.73 -19.32
CA LYS A 23 0.20 2.40 -19.53
C LYS A 23 0.79 3.10 -18.28
N GLY A 24 0.30 2.82 -17.07
CA GLY A 24 0.69 3.51 -15.83
C GLY A 24 1.81 2.83 -15.05
N ARG A 25 2.63 3.61 -14.34
CA ARG A 25 3.59 3.08 -13.35
C ARG A 25 2.85 2.71 -12.08
N ARG A 26 2.97 1.44 -11.69
CA ARG A 26 2.18 0.86 -10.60
C ARG A 26 3.07 0.08 -9.66
N TYR A 27 2.72 0.17 -8.39
CA TYR A 27 3.45 -0.42 -7.30
C TYR A 27 2.52 -1.36 -6.55
N VAL A 28 3.04 -2.53 -6.20
CA VAL A 28 2.46 -3.33 -5.13
C VAL A 28 3.31 -3.10 -3.90
N TRP A 29 2.68 -2.93 -2.75
CA TRP A 29 3.39 -2.74 -1.50
C TRP A 29 2.73 -3.56 -0.40
N THR A 30 3.53 -3.88 0.61
CA THR A 30 3.09 -4.54 1.83
C THR A 30 3.64 -3.78 3.02
N ARG A 31 2.88 -3.74 4.11
CA ARG A 31 3.29 -3.18 5.39
C ARG A 31 2.82 -4.07 6.51
N ARG A 32 3.38 -3.88 7.70
CA ARG A 32 2.89 -4.52 8.91
C ARG A 32 1.56 -3.88 9.33
N SER A 33 0.54 -4.70 9.61
CA SER A 33 -0.78 -4.19 9.99
C SER A 33 -0.77 -3.56 11.38
N TYR A 34 -1.13 -2.29 11.45
CA TYR A 34 -1.19 -1.55 12.71
C TYR A 34 -2.24 -2.12 13.67
N SER A 35 -3.38 -2.61 13.15
CA SER A 35 -4.46 -3.17 13.98
C SER A 35 -4.12 -4.52 14.60
N PHE A 36 -3.07 -5.19 14.11
CA PHE A 36 -2.60 -6.48 14.60
C PHE A 36 -1.17 -6.39 15.16
N GLN A 37 -0.77 -5.22 15.67
CA GLN A 37 0.56 -4.99 16.24
C GLN A 37 1.71 -5.41 15.30
N GLY A 38 1.45 -5.41 14.00
CA GLY A 38 2.38 -5.77 12.96
C GLY A 38 2.60 -7.26 12.69
N VAL A 39 1.82 -8.15 13.32
CA VAL A 39 1.90 -9.62 13.11
C VAL A 39 1.49 -10.01 11.69
N ILE A 40 0.60 -9.25 11.07
CA ILE A 40 -0.03 -9.61 9.80
C ILE A 40 0.41 -8.64 8.70
N PRO A 41 0.79 -9.15 7.51
CA PRO A 41 1.02 -8.31 6.35
C PRO A 41 -0.29 -7.68 5.86
N HIS A 42 -0.25 -6.38 5.57
CA HIS A 42 -1.31 -5.60 4.96
C HIS A 42 -0.82 -5.08 3.62
N GLY A 43 -1.56 -5.38 2.55
CA GLY A 43 -1.18 -5.01 1.19
C GLY A 43 -2.04 -3.90 0.60
N GLY A 44 -1.48 -3.28 -0.43
CA GLY A 44 -2.22 -2.41 -1.32
C GLY A 44 -1.49 -2.22 -2.64
N VAL A 45 -2.12 -1.47 -3.53
CA VAL A 45 -1.48 -0.98 -4.75
C VAL A 45 -1.27 0.52 -4.65
N ALA A 46 -0.35 1.03 -5.44
CA ALA A 46 -0.24 2.45 -5.66
C ALA A 46 -0.10 2.74 -7.15
N GLU A 47 -0.86 3.70 -7.65
CA GLU A 47 -0.89 4.05 -9.07
C GLU A 47 -0.48 5.51 -9.28
N ALA A 48 0.47 5.72 -10.20
CA ALA A 48 0.86 7.05 -10.63
C ALA A 48 -0.05 7.52 -11.78
N PHE A 49 -1.20 8.11 -11.46
CA PHE A 49 -2.15 8.64 -12.45
C PHE A 49 -1.70 9.96 -13.08
N GLN A 50 -0.90 10.75 -12.36
CA GLN A 50 -0.48 12.11 -12.76
C GLN A 50 0.98 12.35 -12.36
N TRP A 51 1.60 13.35 -12.96
CA TRP A 51 2.97 13.76 -12.62
C TRP A 51 3.10 14.03 -11.11
N LYS A 52 4.09 13.38 -10.47
CA LYS A 52 4.38 13.48 -9.03
C LYS A 52 3.21 13.16 -8.09
N THR A 53 2.17 12.48 -8.56
CA THR A 53 1.03 12.08 -7.71
C THR A 53 0.87 10.58 -7.71
N LEU A 54 0.75 10.00 -6.52
CA LEU A 54 0.54 8.58 -6.30
C LEU A 54 -0.79 8.38 -5.57
N SER A 55 -1.67 7.54 -6.11
CA SER A 55 -2.89 7.12 -5.42
C SER A 55 -2.68 5.74 -4.84
N VAL A 56 -2.65 5.64 -3.52
CA VAL A 56 -2.54 4.39 -2.78
C VAL A 56 -3.94 3.84 -2.54
N ILE A 57 -4.16 2.58 -2.91
CA ILE A 57 -5.45 1.88 -2.78
C ILE A 57 -5.23 0.66 -1.88
N GLU A 58 -5.97 0.62 -0.77
CA GLU A 58 -5.96 -0.45 0.22
C GLU A 58 -7.34 -1.10 0.33
N TYR A 59 -7.39 -2.40 0.59
CA TYR A 59 -8.63 -3.08 1.01
C TYR A 59 -8.59 -3.34 2.51
N ILE A 60 -9.48 -2.69 3.27
CA ILE A 60 -9.48 -2.71 4.73
C ILE A 60 -10.73 -3.41 5.29
N PRO A 61 -10.61 -4.17 6.39
CA PRO A 61 -11.76 -4.79 7.03
C PRO A 61 -12.67 -3.73 7.67
N SER A 62 -13.97 -4.03 7.74
CA SER A 62 -14.90 -3.26 8.58
C SER A 62 -14.58 -3.52 10.05
N LYS A 63 -14.18 -2.48 10.79
CA LYS A 63 -13.84 -2.60 12.23
C LYS A 63 -15.03 -3.04 13.09
N GLN A 64 -16.25 -2.72 12.66
CA GLN A 64 -17.48 -3.01 13.40
C GLN A 64 -17.87 -4.49 13.35
N ASP A 65 -17.35 -5.21 12.36
CA ASP A 65 -17.76 -6.59 12.06
C ASP A 65 -16.63 -7.61 12.30
N PHE A 66 -15.59 -7.21 13.04
CA PHE A 66 -14.38 -7.97 13.29
C PHE A 66 -14.12 -8.18 14.81
N PRO A 67 -13.83 -9.41 15.26
CA PRO A 67 -13.82 -10.68 14.50
C PRO A 67 -15.24 -11.27 14.35
N SER A 68 -15.53 -11.90 13.22
CA SER A 68 -16.76 -12.69 13.02
C SER A 68 -16.53 -13.86 12.07
N LEU A 69 -17.45 -14.83 12.02
CA LEU A 69 -17.37 -15.97 11.08
C LEU A 69 -17.31 -15.53 9.60
N ARG A 70 -17.84 -14.33 9.28
CA ARG A 70 -17.82 -13.75 7.93
C ARG A 70 -16.58 -12.87 7.67
N ASN A 71 -15.94 -12.40 8.73
CA ASN A 71 -14.75 -11.56 8.68
C ASN A 71 -13.69 -12.17 9.59
N PHE A 72 -12.97 -13.13 9.03
CA PHE A 72 -11.81 -13.72 9.68
C PHE A 72 -10.56 -13.02 9.17
N LEU A 73 -9.52 -12.99 10.00
CA LEU A 73 -8.24 -12.30 9.83
C LEU A 73 -7.70 -12.21 8.38
N ILE A 74 -7.93 -13.27 7.60
CA ILE A 74 -7.43 -13.47 6.23
C ILE A 74 -8.49 -13.11 5.18
N LEU A 75 -9.79 -13.33 5.41
CA LEU A 75 -10.85 -13.12 4.43
C LEU A 75 -11.97 -12.29 5.06
N PHE A 76 -12.23 -11.11 4.51
CA PHE A 76 -13.22 -10.18 5.05
C PHE A 76 -13.96 -9.42 3.95
N GLN A 77 -15.17 -8.98 4.27
CA GLN A 77 -15.92 -7.99 3.50
C GLN A 77 -15.43 -6.59 3.88
N GLY A 78 -14.44 -6.13 3.15
CA GLY A 78 -13.79 -4.85 3.35
C GLY A 78 -14.34 -3.72 2.50
N ARG A 79 -13.72 -2.55 2.67
CA ARG A 79 -13.90 -1.37 1.85
C ARG A 79 -12.57 -0.97 1.23
N TYR A 80 -12.63 -0.34 0.06
CA TYR A 80 -11.47 0.30 -0.52
C TYR A 80 -11.23 1.64 0.18
N ARG A 81 -9.99 1.85 0.63
CA ARG A 81 -9.51 3.14 1.11
C ARG A 81 -8.51 3.67 0.10
N VAL A 82 -8.65 4.95 -0.26
CA VAL A 82 -7.78 5.62 -1.22
C VAL A 82 -7.09 6.80 -0.55
N TRP A 83 -5.78 6.87 -0.68
CA TRP A 83 -5.00 8.06 -0.33
C TRP A 83 -4.38 8.64 -1.58
N ARG A 84 -4.49 9.95 -1.75
CA ARG A 84 -3.77 10.68 -2.80
C ARG A 84 -2.56 11.37 -2.17
N LEU A 85 -1.37 10.98 -2.60
CA LEU A 85 -0.10 11.45 -2.10
C LEU A 85 0.63 12.22 -3.20
N ARG A 86 1.31 13.31 -2.84
CA ARG A 86 2.19 14.06 -3.75
C ARG A 86 3.63 13.79 -3.38
N VAL A 87 4.48 13.54 -4.38
CA VAL A 87 5.93 13.44 -4.17
C VAL A 87 6.48 14.84 -3.94
N GLU A 88 6.95 15.09 -2.73
CA GLU A 88 7.58 16.34 -2.34
C GLU A 88 9.07 16.34 -2.70
N GLU A 89 9.79 15.28 -2.32
CA GLU A 89 11.21 15.08 -2.59
C GLU A 89 11.53 13.61 -2.92
N GLY A 90 12.63 13.33 -3.61
CA GLY A 90 13.05 11.95 -3.91
C GLY A 90 14.46 11.85 -4.48
N GLY A 91 15.24 10.85 -4.08
CA GLY A 91 16.63 10.68 -4.50
C GLY A 91 16.97 9.23 -4.80
N ARG A 92 18.16 9.02 -5.37
CA ARG A 92 18.80 7.71 -5.47
C ARG A 92 19.92 7.64 -4.45
N PHE A 93 20.09 6.48 -3.83
CA PHE A 93 21.03 6.25 -2.73
C PHE A 93 21.72 4.92 -2.95
N ASN A 94 22.99 4.85 -2.57
CA ASN A 94 23.81 3.66 -2.76
C ASN A 94 23.65 2.68 -1.59
N THR A 95 23.22 3.17 -0.41
CA THR A 95 22.99 2.33 0.76
C THR A 95 21.59 2.50 1.37
N ARG A 96 21.15 1.44 2.06
CA ARG A 96 19.92 1.48 2.88
C ARG A 96 19.97 2.58 3.95
N GLN A 97 21.14 2.80 4.55
CA GLN A 97 21.30 3.79 5.63
C GLN A 97 21.15 5.22 5.09
N GLU A 98 21.74 5.53 3.94
CA GLU A 98 21.51 6.80 3.23
C GLU A 98 20.04 7.04 2.93
N ALA A 99 19.35 6.05 2.34
CA ALA A 99 17.92 6.15 2.05
C ALA A 99 17.08 6.42 3.31
N LEU A 100 17.41 5.77 4.44
CA LEU A 100 16.71 5.98 5.71
C LEU A 100 16.99 7.36 6.32
N ARG A 101 18.23 7.87 6.24
CA ARG A 101 18.58 9.22 6.69
C ARG A 101 17.82 10.27 5.88
N PHE A 102 17.76 10.11 4.56
CA PHE A 102 16.96 10.97 3.69
C PHE A 102 15.48 10.93 4.06
N ALA A 103 14.90 9.73 4.26
CA ALA A 103 13.49 9.58 4.63
C ALA A 103 13.13 10.22 5.99
N LYS A 104 14.12 10.44 6.87
CA LYS A 104 13.96 11.18 8.13
C LYS A 104 14.13 12.70 7.99
N GLY A 105 14.50 13.20 6.81
CA GLY A 105 14.73 14.63 6.56
C GLY A 105 16.15 15.11 6.88
N GLU A 106 17.14 14.21 6.97
CA GLU A 106 18.53 14.61 7.24
C GLU A 106 19.19 15.26 6.00
N ARG A 107 19.75 16.46 6.16
CA ARG A 107 20.14 17.36 5.05
C ARG A 107 21.35 16.89 4.21
N ASN A 108 22.07 15.83 4.61
CA ASN A 108 23.32 15.37 3.98
C ASN A 108 23.33 13.87 3.61
N ALA A 109 22.18 13.30 3.23
CA ALA A 109 22.01 11.85 3.07
C ALA A 109 22.71 11.19 1.86
N GLY A 110 23.77 11.78 1.27
CA GLY A 110 24.53 11.16 0.18
C GLY A 110 23.72 10.95 -1.10
N ARG A 111 22.85 11.91 -1.45
CA ARG A 111 21.95 11.83 -2.61
C ARG A 111 22.73 11.99 -3.92
N ASP A 112 22.67 10.98 -4.77
CA ASP A 112 23.08 11.12 -6.17
C ASP A 112 21.99 11.89 -6.93
N ARG A 113 22.40 12.95 -7.65
CA ARG A 113 21.50 13.79 -8.46
C ARG A 113 21.13 13.11 -9.77
#